data_AF-A0A0F9JRV2-F1
#
_entry.id   AF-A0A0F9JRV2-F1
#
_cell.length_a   1.000
_cell.length_b   1.000
_cell.length_c   1.000
_cell.angle_alpha   90.00
_cell.angle_beta   90.00
_cell.angle_gamma   90.00
#
_symmetry.space_group_name_H-M   'P 1'
#
loop_
_entity.id
_entity.type
_entity.pdbx_description
1 polymer ?
#
loop_
_entity_poly.entity_id
_entity_poly.type
_entity_poly.pdbx_seq_one_letter_code
_entity_poly.pdbx_strand_id
1 'polypeptide(L)'
;MFRFVLYAGNHLPASTVRIDGWLQASHRDKREGIMELSINKAAEQVKDYRERKGFTTSWENMQEKLMLVVTEVAEASEARRKDDWENFKEEIADTFIRLMDITGSLDIDIESCIIAKMELNENRPHMHDKNA
;
A
#
# COMPACT_ATOMS: atom_id res chain seq x y z
N MET A 1 -2.67 55.06 -31.20
CA MET A 1 -1.88 56.23 -30.76
C MET A 1 -1.47 55.97 -29.31
N PHE A 2 -0.48 55.09 -29.09
CA PHE A 2 0.92 55.40 -28.79
C PHE A 2 1.12 56.39 -27.64
N ARG A 3 1.64 55.92 -26.50
CA ARG A 3 2.97 56.35 -26.04
C ARG A 3 3.61 55.34 -25.08
N PHE A 4 4.62 54.65 -25.62
CA PHE A 4 5.75 54.10 -24.86
C PHE A 4 6.58 55.25 -24.29
N VAL A 5 7.09 55.10 -23.07
CA VAL A 5 8.34 55.75 -22.65
C VAL A 5 9.22 54.68 -22.05
N LEU A 6 10.20 54.24 -22.85
CA LEU A 6 11.40 53.55 -22.40
C LEU A 6 12.43 54.62 -22.03
N TYR A 7 13.10 54.45 -20.90
CA TYR A 7 14.37 55.09 -20.63
C TYR A 7 15.42 54.00 -20.46
N ALA A 8 16.52 54.13 -21.23
CA ALA A 8 17.66 53.25 -21.22
C ALA A 8 18.93 54.03 -20.86
N GLY A 9 19.83 53.38 -20.12
CA GLY A 9 21.21 53.78 -19.85
C GLY A 9 21.39 54.41 -18.46
N ASN A 10 22.43 54.11 -17.69
CA ASN A 10 23.58 53.23 -17.88
C ASN A 10 24.31 53.08 -16.52
N HIS A 11 25.08 51.99 -16.37
CA HIS A 11 26.11 51.70 -15.35
C HIS A 11 25.72 50.73 -14.23
N LEU A 12 26.00 49.45 -14.50
CA LEU A 12 26.36 48.45 -13.49
C LEU A 12 27.85 48.61 -13.17
N PRO A 13 28.25 48.58 -11.89
CA PRO A 13 29.46 47.90 -11.48
C PRO A 13 29.12 46.53 -10.87
N ALA A 14 29.92 45.55 -11.26
CA ALA A 14 29.84 44.17 -10.83
C ALA A 14 30.12 44.03 -9.33
N SER A 15 29.16 43.46 -8.59
CA SER A 15 29.49 42.49 -7.55
C SER A 15 28.38 41.44 -7.53
N THR A 16 28.79 40.21 -7.80
CA THR A 16 27.98 39.01 -7.90
C THR A 16 27.28 38.72 -6.58
N VAL A 17 25.95 38.91 -6.53
CA VAL A 17 25.09 38.17 -5.60
C VAL A 17 24.09 37.44 -6.45
N ARG A 18 24.29 36.12 -6.58
CA ARG A 18 23.28 35.25 -7.16
C ARG A 18 22.04 35.30 -6.26
N ILE A 19 20.91 35.61 -6.86
CA ILE A 19 19.58 35.47 -6.28
C ILE A 19 19.06 34.11 -6.76
N ASP A 20 19.54 33.06 -6.11
CA ASP A 20 19.06 31.69 -6.25
C ASP A 20 17.81 31.54 -5.37
N GLY A 21 16.75 31.02 -5.97
CA GLY A 21 15.40 31.07 -5.44
C GLY A 21 15.17 30.23 -4.19
N TRP A 22 14.34 30.78 -3.30
CA TRP A 22 13.60 30.02 -2.29
C TRP A 22 12.24 30.68 -2.07
N LEU A 23 11.46 30.84 -3.14
CA LEU A 23 10.00 30.95 -3.05
C LEU A 23 9.42 29.54 -3.18
N GLN A 24 9.70 28.68 -2.20
CA GLN A 24 9.06 27.38 -1.97
C GLN A 24 9.42 26.92 -0.55
N ALA A 25 9.07 27.74 0.44
CA ALA A 25 9.03 27.27 1.83
C ALA A 25 7.80 26.37 1.96
N SER A 26 8.07 25.08 1.78
CA SER A 26 7.24 23.91 2.06
C SER A 26 5.94 24.18 2.80
N HIS A 27 4.82 23.94 2.11
CA HIS A 27 3.69 23.29 2.75
C HIS A 27 4.21 21.97 3.32
N ARG A 28 4.55 21.99 4.61
CA ARG A 28 4.92 20.82 5.38
C ARG A 28 3.66 19.96 5.49
N ASP A 29 3.52 18.97 4.60
CA ASP A 29 2.46 17.96 4.68
C ASP A 29 2.61 17.26 6.03
N LYS A 30 1.59 17.34 6.89
CA LYS A 30 1.59 16.74 8.25
C LYS A 30 1.32 15.23 8.20
N ARG A 31 1.74 14.53 7.15
CA ARG A 31 1.53 13.09 6.94
C ARG A 31 2.82 12.28 7.02
N GLU A 32 3.80 12.74 7.79
CA GLU A 32 4.90 11.86 8.23
C GLU A 32 4.33 10.88 9.27
N GLY A 33 3.95 9.68 8.82
CA GLY A 33 3.53 8.58 9.69
C GLY A 33 2.42 7.67 9.16
N ILE A 34 1.76 8.00 8.05
CA ILE A 34 0.74 7.11 7.47
C ILE A 34 1.45 6.11 6.57
N MET A 35 1.42 4.84 6.97
CA MET A 35 1.90 3.73 6.14
C MET A 35 1.08 3.73 4.84
N GLU A 36 1.66 4.18 3.73
CA GLU A 36 1.02 4.11 2.41
C GLU A 36 1.11 2.66 1.94
N LEU A 37 0.10 1.88 2.32
CA LEU A 37 -0.10 0.53 1.80
C LEU A 37 -0.56 0.67 0.35
N SER A 38 -0.04 -0.17 -0.55
CA SER A 38 -0.46 -0.28 -1.96
C SER A 38 -1.08 -1.65 -2.23
N ILE A 39 -1.67 -2.25 -1.20
CA ILE A 39 -2.35 -3.54 -1.19
C ILE A 39 -3.62 -3.49 -2.04
N ASN A 40 -4.42 -2.42 -1.99
CA ASN A 40 -5.64 -2.31 -2.80
C ASN A 40 -5.34 -2.40 -4.30
N LYS A 41 -4.30 -1.69 -4.74
CA LYS A 41 -3.80 -1.76 -6.12
C LYS A 41 -3.25 -3.15 -6.46
N ALA A 42 -2.55 -3.79 -5.54
CA ALA A 42 -2.07 -5.16 -5.73
C ALA A 42 -3.24 -6.16 -5.84
N ALA A 43 -4.29 -5.99 -5.03
CA ALA A 43 -5.50 -6.79 -5.08
C ALA A 43 -6.23 -6.67 -6.41
N GLU A 44 -6.33 -5.46 -6.96
CA GLU A 44 -6.86 -5.23 -8.31
C GLU A 44 -6.03 -5.97 -9.38
N GLN A 45 -4.70 -5.86 -9.33
CA GLN A 45 -3.82 -6.57 -10.27
C GLN A 45 -3.92 -8.10 -10.16
N VAL A 46 -4.07 -8.62 -8.94
CA VAL A 46 -4.24 -10.05 -8.68
C VAL A 46 -5.57 -10.55 -9.20
N LYS A 47 -6.68 -9.83 -8.93
CA LYS A 47 -7.99 -10.11 -9.50
C LYS A 47 -7.92 -10.20 -11.02
N ASP A 48 -7.39 -9.17 -11.67
CA ASP A 48 -7.25 -9.12 -13.13
C ASP A 48 -6.45 -10.30 -13.68
N TYR A 49 -5.35 -10.66 -13.00
CA TYR A 49 -4.54 -11.81 -13.37
C TYR A 49 -5.32 -13.12 -13.26
N ARG A 50 -6.08 -13.32 -12.18
CA ARG A 50 -6.83 -14.55 -11.92
C ARG A 50 -8.04 -14.70 -12.84
N GLU A 51 -8.74 -13.62 -13.12
CA GLU A 51 -9.81 -13.59 -14.13
C GLU A 51 -9.28 -13.96 -15.53
N ARG A 52 -8.12 -13.41 -15.94
CA ARG A 52 -7.47 -13.79 -17.20
C ARG A 52 -7.07 -15.27 -17.25
N LYS A 53 -6.81 -15.89 -16.10
CA LYS A 53 -6.50 -17.32 -15.98
C LYS A 53 -7.75 -18.20 -15.91
N GLY A 54 -8.95 -17.61 -15.94
CA GLY A 54 -10.22 -18.33 -15.90
C GLY A 54 -10.70 -18.69 -14.50
N PHE A 55 -10.11 -18.07 -13.45
CA PHE A 55 -10.65 -18.20 -12.10
C PHE A 55 -11.78 -17.19 -11.90
N THR A 56 -12.86 -17.64 -11.27
CA THR A 56 -13.97 -16.79 -10.85
C THR A 56 -14.01 -16.73 -9.33
N THR A 57 -14.08 -15.52 -8.79
CA THR A 57 -14.23 -15.25 -7.36
C THR A 57 -15.40 -14.28 -7.18
N SER A 58 -16.39 -14.68 -6.39
CA SER A 58 -17.56 -13.87 -6.07
C SER A 58 -18.12 -14.27 -4.71
N TRP A 59 -19.17 -13.59 -4.24
CA TRP A 59 -19.82 -13.93 -2.98
C TRP A 59 -20.38 -15.38 -2.98
N GLU A 60 -20.83 -15.84 -4.14
CA GLU A 60 -21.55 -17.11 -4.29
C GLU A 60 -20.65 -18.34 -4.11
N ASN A 61 -19.34 -18.18 -4.33
CA ASN A 61 -18.35 -19.23 -4.11
C ASN A 61 -17.36 -18.88 -2.97
N MET A 62 -17.71 -17.93 -2.10
CA MET A 62 -16.79 -17.43 -1.08
C MET A 62 -16.29 -18.52 -0.14
N GLN A 63 -17.15 -19.48 0.24
CA GLN A 63 -16.72 -20.59 1.10
C GLN A 63 -15.59 -21.42 0.46
N GLU A 64 -15.66 -21.68 -0.85
CA GLU A 64 -14.60 -22.36 -1.59
C GLU A 64 -13.30 -21.55 -1.52
N LYS A 65 -13.37 -20.24 -1.79
CA LYS A 65 -12.19 -19.36 -1.80
C LYS A 65 -11.55 -19.23 -0.42
N LEU A 66 -12.35 -19.13 0.64
CA LEU A 66 -11.86 -19.13 2.01
C LEU A 66 -11.15 -20.44 2.35
N MET A 67 -11.65 -21.59 1.88
CA MET A 67 -10.96 -22.86 2.11
C MET A 67 -9.66 -22.98 1.33
N LEU A 68 -9.54 -22.37 0.15
CA LEU A 68 -8.25 -22.27 -0.54
C LEU A 68 -7.22 -21.49 0.30
N VAL A 69 -7.61 -20.36 0.90
CA VAL A 69 -6.72 -19.61 1.83
C VAL A 69 -6.27 -20.50 2.99
N VAL A 70 -7.18 -21.27 3.59
CA VAL A 70 -6.86 -22.17 4.70
C VAL A 70 -5.85 -23.24 4.27
N THR A 71 -5.96 -23.77 3.06
CA THR A 71 -5.02 -24.74 2.51
C THR A 71 -3.61 -24.15 2.40
N GLU A 72 -3.43 -22.96 1.82
CA GLU A 72 -2.09 -22.33 1.70
C GLU A 72 -1.45 -22.13 3.10
N VAL A 73 -2.25 -21.72 4.09
CA VAL A 73 -1.77 -21.59 5.48
C VAL A 73 -1.38 -22.94 6.09
N ALA A 74 -2.11 -24.01 5.78
CA ALA A 74 -1.78 -25.36 6.22
C ALA A 74 -0.49 -25.87 5.59
N GLU A 75 -0.26 -25.57 4.30
CA GLU A 75 0.97 -25.90 3.59
C GLU A 75 2.17 -25.14 4.16
N ALA A 76 2.00 -23.85 4.49
CA ALA A 76 3.02 -23.09 5.23
C ALA A 76 3.34 -23.74 6.59
N SER A 77 2.32 -24.19 7.32
CA SER A 77 2.52 -24.89 8.60
C SER A 77 3.28 -26.21 8.43
N GLU A 78 3.04 -26.95 7.35
CA GLU A 78 3.74 -28.20 7.07
C GLU A 78 5.19 -27.95 6.60
N ALA A 79 5.43 -26.91 5.80
CA ALA A 79 6.78 -26.46 5.45
C ALA A 79 7.61 -26.12 6.69
N ARG A 80 7.01 -25.38 7.64
CA ARG A 80 7.62 -25.11 8.95
C ARG A 80 7.95 -26.39 9.71
N ARG A 81 7.09 -27.40 9.70
CA ARG A 81 7.31 -28.70 10.35
C ARG A 81 8.50 -29.46 9.77
N LYS A 82 8.81 -29.22 8.50
CA LYS A 82 9.92 -29.82 7.76
C LYS A 82 11.20 -28.97 7.76
N ASP A 83 11.17 -27.81 8.45
CA ASP A 83 12.22 -26.78 8.39
C ASP A 83 12.56 -26.34 6.95
N ASP A 84 11.55 -26.34 6.07
CA ASP A 84 11.66 -25.88 4.68
C ASP A 84 11.30 -24.40 4.56
N TRP A 85 12.32 -23.54 4.66
CA TRP A 85 12.14 -22.09 4.64
C TRP A 85 11.71 -21.53 3.28
N GLU A 86 12.17 -22.13 2.19
CA GLU A 86 11.83 -21.65 0.85
C GLU A 86 10.36 -21.95 0.55
N ASN A 87 9.91 -23.18 0.81
CA ASN A 87 8.49 -23.52 0.67
C ASN A 87 7.63 -22.69 1.61
N PHE A 88 8.06 -22.47 2.87
CA PHE A 88 7.30 -21.62 3.79
C PHE A 88 7.02 -20.22 3.23
N LYS A 89 8.02 -19.57 2.62
CA LYS A 89 7.83 -18.24 2.01
C LYS A 89 6.88 -18.29 0.81
N GLU A 90 6.97 -19.34 0.00
CA GLU A 90 6.09 -19.56 -1.16
C GLU A 90 4.63 -19.66 -0.72
N GLU A 91 4.32 -20.51 0.27
CA GLU A 91 2.94 -20.69 0.75
C GLU A 91 2.39 -19.44 1.47
N ILE A 92 3.25 -18.67 2.14
CA ILE A 92 2.86 -17.36 2.68
C ILE A 92 2.51 -16.39 1.55
N ALA A 93 3.30 -16.36 0.47
CA ALA A 93 2.99 -15.52 -0.69
C ALA A 93 1.67 -15.95 -1.34
N ASP A 94 1.42 -17.25 -1.49
CA ASP A 94 0.17 -17.78 -2.03
C ASP A 94 -1.03 -17.42 -1.15
N THR A 95 -0.88 -17.48 0.18
CA THR A 95 -1.90 -16.99 1.12
C THR A 95 -2.27 -15.53 0.84
N PHE A 96 -1.27 -14.65 0.66
CA PHE A 96 -1.52 -13.24 0.32
C PHE A 96 -2.21 -13.08 -1.03
N ILE A 97 -1.81 -13.85 -2.05
CA ILE A 97 -2.44 -13.83 -3.37
C ILE A 97 -3.92 -14.25 -3.28
N ARG A 98 -4.25 -15.28 -2.50
CA ARG A 98 -5.66 -15.69 -2.29
C ARG A 98 -6.48 -14.62 -1.58
N LEU A 99 -5.92 -13.99 -0.55
CA LEU A 99 -6.59 -12.90 0.16
C LEU A 99 -6.81 -11.69 -0.76
N MET A 100 -5.79 -11.32 -1.55
CA MET A 100 -5.86 -10.23 -2.52
C MET A 100 -6.88 -10.50 -3.63
N ASP A 101 -7.00 -11.74 -4.11
CA ASP A 101 -8.06 -12.14 -5.04
C ASP A 101 -9.44 -11.89 -4.43
N ILE A 102 -9.66 -12.36 -3.21
CA ILE A 102 -10.94 -12.17 -2.51
C ILE A 102 -11.27 -10.70 -2.36
N THR A 103 -10.34 -9.88 -1.86
CA THR A 103 -10.60 -8.46 -1.62
C THR A 103 -10.77 -7.68 -2.91
N GLY A 104 -9.96 -7.97 -3.95
CA GLY A 104 -10.09 -7.33 -5.25
C GLY A 104 -11.39 -7.70 -5.96
N SER A 105 -11.77 -8.98 -5.96
CA SER A 105 -12.99 -9.46 -6.59
C SER A 105 -14.27 -8.97 -5.91
N LEU A 106 -14.24 -8.79 -4.58
CA LEU A 106 -15.37 -8.25 -3.82
C LEU A 106 -15.37 -6.72 -3.68
N ASP A 107 -14.41 -6.03 -4.30
CA ASP A 107 -14.25 -4.57 -4.21
C ASP A 107 -14.13 -4.06 -2.75
N ILE A 108 -13.36 -4.80 -1.94
CA ILE A 108 -13.10 -4.47 -0.54
C ILE A 108 -11.87 -3.56 -0.47
N ASP A 109 -12.05 -2.36 0.07
CA ASP A 109 -10.96 -1.48 0.49
C ASP A 109 -10.27 -2.05 1.75
N ILE A 110 -9.35 -3.00 1.52
CA ILE A 110 -8.70 -3.75 2.58
C ILE A 110 -7.73 -2.88 3.38
N GLU A 111 -7.14 -1.86 2.77
CA GLU A 111 -6.25 -0.92 3.46
C GLU A 111 -6.99 -0.13 4.52
N SER A 112 -8.13 0.47 4.19
CA SER A 112 -8.98 1.17 5.16
C SER A 112 -9.44 0.24 6.28
N CYS A 113 -9.81 -1.01 5.95
CA CYS A 113 -10.16 -2.01 6.96
C CYS A 113 -8.98 -2.35 7.90
N ILE A 114 -7.77 -2.51 7.36
CA ILE A 114 -6.56 -2.80 8.15
C ILE A 114 -6.21 -1.61 9.05
N ILE A 115 -6.19 -0.39 8.52
CA ILE A 115 -5.87 0.83 9.27
C ILE A 115 -6.84 0.97 10.44
N ALA A 116 -8.15 0.93 10.18
CA ALA A 116 -9.16 1.01 11.22
C ALA A 116 -8.99 -0.11 12.27
N LYS A 117 -8.64 -1.33 11.84
CA LYS A 117 -8.41 -2.46 12.75
C LYS A 117 -7.17 -2.27 13.62
N MET A 118 -6.10 -1.71 13.06
CA MET A 118 -4.86 -1.42 13.78
C MET A 118 -5.07 -0.32 14.82
N GLU A 119 -5.76 0.76 14.48
CA GLU A 119 -6.15 1.83 15.43
C GLU A 119 -6.97 1.27 16.59
N LEU A 120 -7.93 0.38 16.30
CA LEU A 120 -8.70 -0.32 17.34
C LEU A 120 -7.84 -1.26 18.20
N ASN A 121 -6.77 -1.85 17.65
CA ASN A 121 -5.89 -2.76 18.39
C ASN A 121 -4.90 -2.00 19.28
N GLU A 122 -4.41 -0.83 18.85
CA GLU A 122 -3.53 0.02 19.64
C GLU A 122 -4.20 0.50 20.94
N ASN A 123 -5.52 0.72 20.88
CA ASN A 123 -6.32 1.10 22.04
C ASN A 123 -6.70 -0.07 22.97
N ARG A 124 -6.28 -1.31 22.67
CA ARG A 124 -6.55 -2.46 23.55
C ARG A 124 -5.57 -2.49 24.72
N PRO A 125 -6.02 -2.88 25.94
CA PRO A 125 -5.11 -3.15 27.03
C PRO A 125 -4.01 -4.14 26.59
N HIS A 126 -2.76 -3.81 26.91
CA HIS A 126 -1.62 -4.63 26.54
C HIS A 126 -1.73 -6.02 27.19
N MET A 127 -1.97 -7.04 26.37
CA MET A 127 -2.08 -8.45 26.75
C MET A 127 -3.12 -8.75 27.85
N HIS A 128 -4.33 -9.14 27.45
CA HIS A 128 -5.24 -9.82 28.36
C HIS A 128 -4.76 -11.26 28.57
N ASP A 129 -4.28 -11.59 29.78
CA ASP A 129 -4.03 -12.94 30.34
C ASP A 129 -3.81 -14.10 29.34
N LYS A 130 -2.75 -14.01 28.53
CA LYS A 130 -2.21 -15.19 27.85
C LYS A 130 -0.71 -15.24 28.13
N ASN A 131 -0.36 -15.99 29.18
CA ASN A 131 1.01 -16.43 29.40
C ASN A 131 1.47 -17.17 28.16
N ALA A 132 2.61 -16.73 27.62
CA ALA A 132 3.33 -17.38 26.53
C ALA A 132 3.80 -18.78 26.93
#